data_AF-A0A7W7ZYM0-F1
#
_entry.id   AF-A0A7W7ZYM0-F1
#
_cell.length_a   1.000
_cell.length_b   1.000
_cell.length_c   1.000
_cell.angle_alpha   90.00
_cell.angle_beta   90.00
_cell.angle_gamma   90.00
#
_symmetry.space_group_name_H-M   'P 1'
#
loop_
_entity.id
_entity.type
_entity.pdbx_description
1 polymer ?
#
loop_
_entity_poly.entity_id
_entity_poly.type
_entity_poly.pdbx_seq_one_letter_code
_entity_poly.pdbx_strand_id
1 'polypeptide(L)'
;MSDAYEGSPPLTAEQRAVVEQPAAARVLVTAEAGAGKTHTLIRRLDWLVTEEDLSAGEILVLTFSRAAVRELKNRLSRYGEAARFVRVQTFDSWALDVLTQVDAMGEWATKSFEARIAGARDAIDAAKSDELYEHNLSHVVIDEVQDLVGERRDLVEAILDRYDCGFTVVGDPAQSIYGFTVRDPGERTKEINRFFEWLRGTFGEDLTELSLTKNFRAQADDAMVALDFGPRLRRLAESDNAAGERVYEELRASLHGVLDLGGFDELAAAALTSFDGSAAILCRTNGQALLISEKLHAIGVEHRLQRSDRDRAVPAWLGQLMARRSSSTISREKFDELVARSDADQLWRLLRRTGSGRGSDRMLDLSKVRTAIAAGRLPDELTAQPPAKLVVSSFHRAKGLEFDRVLVLDPGPIREGRSGDERGAAEEARLLYVAMTRPRRELYRLDGTALRFVKVDKRTFRWSRPGYKGWMRMGLELRGEDVQTEYPAGTVDFHADAVELQEYLSTAVRPGDAVRLERLHSEPIGLLESPPYLLLHNDRPIGTASEEFRQDLYKHLKNGNNYIPRNFPASISGVRVDVVETVTGNAAAGVRAGLNEHGVWLAPRLVGLSVFTWDKKELDGESH
;
A
#
# COMPACT_ATOMS: atom_id res chain seq x y z
N MET A 1 29.42 27.60 -10.58
CA MET A 1 28.54 26.73 -9.80
C MET A 1 27.31 26.53 -10.66
N SER A 2 27.12 25.34 -11.23
CA SER A 2 25.86 25.02 -11.91
C SER A 2 24.76 25.09 -10.86
N ASP A 3 23.67 25.79 -11.14
CA ASP A 3 22.51 25.82 -10.25
C ASP A 3 22.01 24.38 -10.09
N ALA A 4 22.23 23.76 -8.92
CA ALA A 4 21.85 22.38 -8.66
C ALA A 4 20.32 22.16 -8.80
N TYR A 5 19.57 23.26 -8.91
CA TYR A 5 18.13 23.30 -9.10
C TYR A 5 17.71 23.68 -10.53
N GLU A 6 18.61 23.64 -11.52
CA GLU A 6 18.28 23.92 -12.93
C GLU A 6 17.11 23.02 -13.39
N GLY A 7 15.91 23.62 -13.54
CA GLY A 7 14.65 22.92 -13.85
C GLY A 7 13.66 22.73 -12.69
N SER A 8 14.02 23.09 -11.45
CA SER A 8 13.08 23.16 -10.33
C SER A 8 12.40 24.52 -10.26
N PRO A 9 11.09 24.58 -9.95
CA PRO A 9 10.38 25.86 -9.81
C PRO A 9 10.95 26.69 -8.65
N PRO A 10 10.89 28.03 -8.73
CA PRO A 10 11.31 28.89 -7.63
C PRO A 10 10.38 28.73 -6.43
N LEU A 11 10.96 28.86 -5.23
CA LEU A 11 10.21 28.85 -3.98
C LEU A 11 9.26 30.05 -3.90
N THR A 12 8.04 29.83 -3.40
CA THR A 12 7.17 30.94 -2.97
C THR A 12 7.70 31.60 -1.70
N ALA A 13 7.14 32.75 -1.32
CA ALA A 13 7.44 33.37 -0.03
C ALA A 13 7.13 32.44 1.15
N GLU A 14 5.99 31.73 1.11
CA GLU A 14 5.60 30.74 2.13
C GLU A 14 6.58 29.57 2.21
N GLN A 15 6.96 29.00 1.06
CA GLN A 15 7.91 27.88 1.01
C GLN A 15 9.30 28.32 1.47
N ARG A 16 9.75 29.52 1.07
CA ARG A 16 11.00 30.11 1.53
C ARG A 16 11.01 30.31 3.05
N ALA A 17 9.92 30.82 3.62
CA ALA A 17 9.80 31.01 5.07
C ALA A 17 9.92 29.71 5.87
N VAL A 18 9.54 28.56 5.29
CA VAL A 18 9.78 27.24 5.87
C VAL A 18 11.23 26.80 5.68
N VAL A 19 11.77 26.95 4.47
CA VAL A 19 13.12 26.48 4.10
C VAL A 19 14.21 27.16 4.92
N GLU A 20 14.10 28.47 5.14
CA GLU A 20 15.13 29.32 5.75
C GLU A 20 15.08 29.37 7.29
N GLN A 21 14.28 28.52 7.96
CA GLN A 21 14.24 28.47 9.43
C GLN A 21 15.59 28.01 10.01
N PRO A 22 16.00 28.43 11.22
CA PRO A 22 17.21 27.88 11.85
C PRO A 22 17.13 26.36 12.08
N ALA A 23 18.25 25.65 12.16
CA ALA A 23 18.26 24.22 12.44
C ALA A 23 17.65 23.86 13.80
N ALA A 24 17.79 24.72 14.81
CA ALA A 24 17.17 24.54 16.13
C ALA A 24 15.67 24.86 16.17
N ALA A 25 15.10 25.41 15.08
CA ALA A 25 13.70 25.81 15.07
C ALA A 25 12.76 24.61 15.18
N ARG A 26 11.66 24.81 15.90
CA ARG A 26 10.56 23.88 16.06
C ARG A 26 9.40 24.37 15.22
N VAL A 27 9.19 23.74 14.08
CA VAL A 27 8.32 24.26 13.01
C VAL A 27 7.18 23.29 12.73
N LEU A 28 5.94 23.79 12.79
CA LEU A 28 4.76 23.09 12.29
C LEU A 28 4.32 23.74 10.97
N VAL A 29 4.34 22.97 9.89
CA VAL A 29 3.93 23.41 8.56
C VAL A 29 2.59 22.78 8.20
N THR A 30 1.54 23.60 8.11
CA THR A 30 0.25 23.18 7.56
C THR A 30 0.29 23.31 6.03
N ALA A 31 0.38 22.20 5.32
CA ALA A 31 0.57 22.20 3.86
C ALA A 31 -0.65 21.65 3.12
N GLU A 32 -1.36 22.51 2.38
CA GLU A 32 -2.57 22.10 1.65
C GLU A 32 -2.27 21.03 0.57
N ALA A 33 -3.31 20.30 0.16
CA ALA A 33 -3.22 19.35 -0.93
C ALA A 33 -2.64 20.03 -2.18
N GLY A 34 -1.50 19.53 -2.69
CA GLY A 34 -0.85 20.10 -3.87
C GLY A 34 -0.03 21.37 -3.62
N ALA A 35 0.22 21.78 -2.38
CA ALA A 35 0.99 23.00 -2.04
C ALA A 35 2.52 22.88 -2.22
N GLY A 36 3.00 21.78 -2.81
CA GLY A 36 4.42 21.53 -3.02
C GLY A 36 5.17 21.09 -1.76
N LYS A 37 4.49 20.47 -0.78
CA LYS A 37 5.06 19.94 0.46
C LYS A 37 6.42 19.25 0.28
N THR A 38 6.47 18.26 -0.60
CA THR A 38 7.68 17.47 -0.88
C THR A 38 8.80 18.35 -1.43
N HIS A 39 8.48 19.31 -2.31
CA HIS A 39 9.45 20.26 -2.84
C HIS A 39 10.03 21.15 -1.73
N THR A 40 9.18 21.69 -0.86
CA THR A 40 9.60 22.47 0.31
C THR A 40 10.49 21.65 1.24
N LEU A 41 10.11 20.40 1.54
CA LEU A 41 10.90 19.51 2.42
C LEU A 41 12.29 19.22 1.84
N ILE A 42 12.41 18.96 0.55
CA ILE A 42 13.72 18.72 -0.08
C ILE A 42 14.60 19.96 0.05
N ARG A 43 14.06 21.14 -0.27
CA ARG A 43 14.79 22.41 -0.18
C ARG A 43 15.17 22.74 1.26
N ARG A 44 14.31 22.39 2.23
CA ARG A 44 14.59 22.50 3.66
C ARG A 44 15.74 21.60 4.08
N LEU A 45 15.75 20.34 3.63
CA LEU A 45 16.82 19.40 3.93
C LEU A 45 18.16 19.83 3.32
N ASP A 46 18.17 20.35 2.10
CA ASP A 46 19.39 20.93 1.52
C ASP A 46 19.87 22.13 2.33
N TRP A 47 18.97 23.08 2.67
CA TRP A 47 19.31 24.26 3.49
C TRP A 47 19.95 23.88 4.83
N LEU A 48 19.38 22.89 5.53
CA LEU A 48 19.93 22.40 6.80
C LEU A 48 21.38 21.89 6.63
N VAL A 49 21.69 21.26 5.51
CA VAL A 49 23.04 20.72 5.27
C VAL A 49 24.00 21.79 4.74
N THR A 50 23.56 22.69 3.87
CA THR A 50 24.43 23.64 3.19
C THR A 50 24.63 24.95 3.94
N GLU A 51 23.56 25.48 4.55
CA GLU A 51 23.57 26.80 5.21
C GLU A 51 23.64 26.69 6.74
N GLU A 52 23.05 25.64 7.33
CA GLU A 52 23.10 25.39 8.78
C GLU A 52 24.21 24.40 9.18
N ASP A 53 25.02 23.91 8.23
CA ASP A 53 26.19 23.04 8.43
C ASP A 53 25.91 21.71 9.16
N LEU A 54 24.68 21.17 9.06
CA LEU A 54 24.36 19.85 9.59
C LEU A 54 24.89 18.75 8.66
N SER A 55 25.52 17.72 9.22
CA SER A 55 25.80 16.51 8.48
C SER A 55 24.52 15.71 8.20
N ALA A 56 24.52 14.92 7.12
CA ALA A 56 23.38 14.08 6.77
C ALA A 56 23.00 13.03 7.85
N GLY A 57 23.94 12.70 8.74
CA GLY A 57 23.71 11.82 9.88
C GLY A 57 22.96 12.49 11.03
N GLU A 58 23.00 13.82 11.10
CA GLU A 58 22.33 14.63 12.13
C GLU A 58 20.86 14.93 11.83
N ILE A 59 20.38 14.49 10.67
CA ILE A 59 19.02 14.72 10.21
C ILE A 59 18.28 13.40 10.06
N LEU A 60 17.18 13.24 10.79
CA LEU A 60 16.26 12.11 10.68
C LEU A 60 14.99 12.53 9.94
N VAL A 61 14.61 11.79 8.89
CA VAL A 61 13.35 12.02 8.18
C VAL A 61 12.44 10.81 8.30
N LEU A 62 11.28 10.99 8.95
CA LEU A 62 10.28 9.96 9.14
C LEU A 62 9.00 10.28 8.37
N THR A 63 8.40 9.25 7.78
CA THR A 63 7.12 9.35 7.07
C THR A 63 6.27 8.09 7.30
N PHE A 64 4.97 8.18 7.03
CA PHE A 64 4.05 7.07 7.22
C PHE A 64 4.21 5.97 6.16
N SER A 65 4.43 6.34 4.90
CA SER A 65 4.40 5.40 3.78
C SER A 65 5.76 5.20 3.12
N ARG A 66 5.99 3.97 2.64
CA ARG A 66 7.16 3.63 1.84
C ARG A 66 7.16 4.35 0.49
N ALA A 67 5.98 4.64 -0.05
CA ALA A 67 5.81 5.44 -1.26
C ALA A 67 6.41 6.85 -1.07
N ALA A 68 6.11 7.49 0.06
CA ALA A 68 6.68 8.79 0.42
C ALA A 68 8.20 8.71 0.64
N VAL A 69 8.71 7.67 1.33
CA VAL A 69 10.17 7.44 1.46
C VAL A 69 10.84 7.37 0.09
N ARG A 70 10.28 6.56 -0.82
CA ARG A 70 10.83 6.36 -2.16
C ARG A 70 10.78 7.65 -2.97
N GLU A 71 9.68 8.39 -2.91
CA GLU A 71 9.55 9.66 -3.59
C GLU A 71 10.57 10.69 -3.07
N LEU A 72 10.67 10.85 -1.75
CA LEU A 72 11.65 11.74 -1.12
C LEU A 72 13.08 11.35 -1.51
N LYS A 73 13.45 10.07 -1.40
CA LYS A 73 14.78 9.57 -1.82
C LYS A 73 15.07 9.82 -3.29
N ASN A 74 14.12 9.52 -4.17
CA ASN A 74 14.29 9.74 -5.60
C ASN A 74 14.49 11.22 -5.91
N ARG A 75 13.71 12.10 -5.27
CA ARG A 75 13.86 13.54 -5.47
C ARG A 75 15.13 14.09 -4.84
N LEU A 76 15.51 13.67 -3.64
CA LEU A 76 16.81 14.00 -3.04
C LEU A 76 17.98 13.53 -3.92
N SER A 77 17.86 12.38 -4.57
CA SER A 77 18.91 11.90 -5.49
C SER A 77 19.02 12.71 -6.79
N ARG A 78 17.94 13.39 -7.20
CA ARG A 78 17.86 14.15 -8.45
C ARG A 78 18.11 15.65 -8.26
N TYR A 79 17.60 16.19 -7.15
CA TYR A 79 17.52 17.62 -6.87
C TYR A 79 18.19 18.00 -5.55
N GLY A 80 18.53 17.02 -4.71
CA GLY A 80 19.27 17.27 -3.48
C GLY A 80 20.76 17.37 -3.78
N GLU A 81 21.40 18.40 -3.24
CA GLU A 81 22.84 18.60 -3.39
C GLU A 81 23.56 17.79 -2.30
N ALA A 82 23.67 18.37 -1.11
CA ALA A 82 24.33 17.76 0.03
C ALA A 82 23.38 16.82 0.80
N ALA A 83 22.05 17.04 0.73
CA ALA A 83 21.06 16.23 1.43
C ALA A 83 20.80 14.84 0.81
N ARG A 84 21.45 14.50 -0.32
CA ARG A 84 21.31 13.19 -0.99
C ARG A 84 21.58 11.97 -0.10
N PHE A 85 22.31 12.16 1.00
CA PHE A 85 22.66 11.11 1.97
C PHE A 85 21.78 11.10 3.22
N VAL A 86 20.83 12.04 3.36
CA VAL A 86 19.93 12.11 4.51
C VAL A 86 19.11 10.84 4.62
N ARG A 87 18.99 10.33 5.84
CA ARG A 87 18.33 9.06 6.13
C ARG A 87 16.81 9.25 6.18
N VAL A 88 16.14 8.90 5.09
CA VAL A 88 14.67 8.86 5.01
C VAL A 88 14.14 7.44 5.26
N GLN A 89 13.25 7.28 6.23
CA GLN A 89 12.68 5.99 6.64
C GLN A 89 11.19 6.11 6.97
N THR A 90 10.49 4.97 6.98
CA THR A 90 9.18 4.90 7.63
C THR A 90 9.34 4.73 9.14
N PHE A 91 8.31 5.12 9.92
CA PHE A 91 8.29 4.85 11.36
C PHE A 91 8.60 3.39 11.69
N ASP A 92 7.96 2.44 10.97
CA ASP A 92 8.17 1.00 11.18
C ASP A 92 9.61 0.55 10.90
N SER A 93 10.25 1.13 9.89
CA SER A 93 11.61 0.76 9.50
C SER A 93 12.63 1.34 10.48
N TRP A 94 12.40 2.56 10.96
CA TRP A 94 13.23 3.20 11.96
C TRP A 94 13.09 2.53 13.34
N ALA A 95 11.87 2.22 13.77
CA ALA A 95 11.63 1.52 15.03
C ALA A 95 12.32 0.14 15.07
N LEU A 96 12.25 -0.63 13.98
CA LEU A 96 12.99 -1.89 13.89
C LEU A 96 14.51 -1.66 13.96
N ASP A 97 15.03 -0.64 13.28
CA ASP A 97 16.47 -0.34 13.30
C ASP A 97 16.96 0.01 14.72
N VAL A 98 16.26 0.90 15.42
CA VAL A 98 16.53 1.25 16.82
C VAL A 98 16.54 -0.01 17.69
N LEU A 99 15.47 -0.81 17.59
CA LEU A 99 15.35 -2.03 18.38
C LEU A 99 16.45 -3.06 18.10
N THR A 100 16.86 -3.21 16.84
CA THR A 100 17.98 -4.12 16.49
C THR A 100 19.34 -3.63 16.96
N GLN A 101 19.49 -2.33 17.22
CA GLN A 101 20.71 -1.78 17.78
C GLN A 101 20.72 -1.92 19.31
N VAL A 102 19.57 -1.73 19.97
CA VAL A 102 19.41 -1.92 21.42
C VAL A 102 19.44 -3.40 21.82
N ASP A 103 18.84 -4.28 21.02
CA ASP A 103 18.81 -5.73 21.23
C ASP A 103 18.98 -6.48 19.90
N ALA A 104 20.24 -6.66 19.50
CA ALA A 104 20.60 -7.33 18.25
C ALA A 104 20.21 -8.81 18.19
N MET A 105 20.02 -9.46 19.34
CA MET A 105 19.60 -10.87 19.43
C MET A 105 18.08 -11.01 19.65
N GLY A 106 17.35 -9.91 19.76
CA GLY A 106 15.92 -9.89 19.98
C GLY A 106 15.10 -10.41 18.80
N GLU A 107 13.90 -10.92 19.09
CA GLU A 107 12.96 -11.42 18.08
C GLU A 107 12.11 -10.29 17.46
N TRP A 108 12.55 -9.04 17.50
CA TRP A 108 11.78 -7.88 17.01
C TRP A 108 11.33 -8.02 15.56
N ALA A 109 12.14 -8.67 14.72
CA ALA A 109 11.84 -8.92 13.31
C ALA A 109 10.63 -9.85 13.07
N THR A 110 10.18 -10.62 14.07
CA THR A 110 9.00 -11.49 13.99
C THR A 110 7.77 -10.89 14.66
N LYS A 111 7.95 -9.85 15.51
CA LYS A 111 6.84 -9.14 16.17
C LYS A 111 6.00 -8.34 15.17
N SER A 112 4.78 -7.99 15.57
CA SER A 112 3.91 -7.10 14.80
C SER A 112 4.53 -5.69 14.68
N PHE A 113 4.09 -4.94 13.68
CA PHE A 113 4.51 -3.54 13.50
C PHE A 113 4.20 -2.68 14.74
N GLU A 114 3.00 -2.78 15.29
CA GLU A 114 2.61 -2.05 16.51
C GLU A 114 3.52 -2.37 17.69
N ALA A 115 3.85 -3.66 17.90
CA ALA A 115 4.77 -4.06 18.96
C ALA A 115 6.19 -3.50 18.78
N ARG A 116 6.66 -3.34 17.54
CA ARG A 116 7.96 -2.70 17.26
C ARG A 116 7.92 -1.20 17.51
N ILE A 117 6.85 -0.53 17.11
CA ILE A 117 6.67 0.90 17.39
C ILE A 117 6.66 1.16 18.90
N ALA A 118 5.85 0.40 19.64
CA ALA A 118 5.79 0.48 21.10
C ALA A 118 7.14 0.17 21.75
N GLY A 119 7.82 -0.89 21.31
CA GLY A 119 9.15 -1.23 21.85
C GLY A 119 10.20 -0.16 21.59
N ALA A 120 10.17 0.50 20.42
CA ALA A 120 11.07 1.62 20.14
C ALA A 120 10.77 2.84 21.01
N ARG A 121 9.50 3.16 21.27
CA ARG A 121 9.10 4.20 22.23
C ARG A 121 9.66 3.88 23.62
N ASP A 122 9.43 2.66 24.10
CA ASP A 122 9.90 2.23 25.41
C ASP A 122 11.44 2.29 25.53
N ALA A 123 12.16 2.04 24.42
CA ALA A 123 13.62 2.18 24.38
C ALA A 123 14.08 3.65 24.50
N ILE A 124 13.37 4.58 23.86
CA ILE A 124 13.62 6.03 23.98
C ILE A 124 13.30 6.49 25.40
N ASP A 125 12.14 6.11 25.93
CA ASP A 125 11.72 6.51 27.27
C ASP A 125 12.68 6.04 28.36
N ALA A 126 13.26 4.86 28.17
CA ALA A 126 14.25 4.25 29.04
C ALA A 126 15.70 4.70 28.78
N ALA A 127 15.93 5.72 27.94
CA ALA A 127 17.25 6.25 27.60
C ALA A 127 18.20 5.21 26.96
N LYS A 128 17.66 4.12 26.40
CA LYS A 128 18.45 3.03 25.81
C LYS A 128 18.91 3.34 24.39
N SER A 129 18.29 4.32 23.74
CA SER A 129 18.67 4.81 22.41
C SER A 129 19.60 6.01 22.46
N ASP A 130 19.95 6.50 23.65
CA ASP A 130 20.61 7.78 23.82
C ASP A 130 22.05 7.75 23.27
N GLU A 131 22.77 6.63 23.48
CA GLU A 131 24.08 6.39 22.86
C GLU A 131 24.04 6.41 21.32
N LEU A 132 22.86 6.22 20.71
CA LEU A 132 22.69 6.21 19.25
C LEU A 132 22.34 7.60 18.70
N TYR A 133 21.54 8.39 19.43
CA TYR A 133 20.91 9.61 18.90
C TYR A 133 21.01 10.84 19.80
N GLU A 134 21.21 10.74 21.13
CA GLU A 134 21.14 11.89 22.06
C GLU A 134 22.23 12.95 21.80
N HIS A 135 23.37 12.58 21.21
CA HIS A 135 24.45 13.52 20.85
C HIS A 135 24.65 13.69 19.35
N ASN A 136 23.85 13.01 18.52
CA ASN A 136 24.05 12.96 17.07
C ASN A 136 22.82 13.41 16.28
N LEU A 137 21.70 13.76 16.91
CA LEU A 137 20.47 14.15 16.21
C LEU A 137 20.19 15.65 16.45
N SER A 138 20.39 16.47 15.42
CA SER A 138 20.22 17.93 15.51
C SER A 138 18.91 18.42 14.89
N HIS A 139 18.31 17.65 13.97
CA HIS A 139 17.01 17.98 13.39
C HIS A 139 16.17 16.76 13.02
N VAL A 140 14.86 16.82 13.30
CA VAL A 140 13.89 15.78 12.91
C VAL A 140 12.85 16.33 11.96
N VAL A 141 12.65 15.66 10.82
CA VAL A 141 11.59 15.98 9.87
C VAL A 141 10.53 14.88 9.92
N ILE A 142 9.28 15.27 10.20
CA ILE A 142 8.13 14.37 10.23
C ILE A 142 7.16 14.75 9.11
N ASP A 143 6.96 13.85 8.16
CA ASP A 143 6.01 14.04 7.05
C ASP A 143 4.70 13.27 7.28
N GLU A 144 3.60 13.81 6.75
CA GLU A 144 2.24 13.27 6.86
C GLU A 144 1.74 13.15 8.31
N VAL A 145 2.01 14.16 9.14
CA VAL A 145 1.70 14.12 10.57
C VAL A 145 0.21 13.87 10.89
N GLN A 146 -0.69 14.22 9.96
CA GLN A 146 -2.12 13.95 10.11
C GLN A 146 -2.48 12.45 10.11
N ASP A 147 -1.54 11.58 9.73
CA ASP A 147 -1.69 10.12 9.71
C ASP A 147 -1.10 9.45 10.97
N LEU A 148 -0.55 10.23 11.91
CA LEU A 148 -0.09 9.73 13.21
C LEU A 148 -1.28 9.45 14.13
N VAL A 149 -1.47 8.16 14.44
CA VAL A 149 -2.51 7.67 15.34
C VAL A 149 -1.97 6.53 16.21
N GLY A 150 -2.47 6.41 17.44
CA GLY A 150 -2.07 5.38 18.40
C GLY A 150 -0.54 5.35 18.64
N GLU A 151 0.05 4.15 18.70
CA GLU A 151 1.48 3.96 19.04
C GLU A 151 2.46 4.78 18.20
N ARG A 152 2.15 5.08 16.93
CA ARG A 152 3.02 5.90 16.07
C ARG A 152 3.05 7.35 16.52
N ARG A 153 1.91 7.88 16.98
CA ARG A 153 1.85 9.20 17.59
C ARG A 153 2.72 9.22 18.83
N ASP A 154 2.50 8.25 19.74
CA ASP A 154 3.25 8.17 21.01
C ASP A 154 4.77 8.07 20.77
N LEU A 155 5.19 7.35 19.73
CA LEU A 155 6.60 7.30 19.33
C LEU A 155 7.13 8.68 18.94
N VAL A 156 6.39 9.43 18.11
CA VAL A 156 6.82 10.76 17.67
C VAL A 156 6.79 11.76 18.83
N GLU A 157 5.79 11.68 19.71
CA GLU A 157 5.74 12.47 20.94
C GLU A 157 7.00 12.22 21.78
N ALA A 158 7.38 10.95 21.99
CA ALA A 158 8.60 10.60 22.72
C ALA A 158 9.88 11.11 22.04
N ILE A 159 9.98 11.04 20.70
CA ILE A 159 11.14 11.59 19.98
C ILE A 159 11.26 13.09 20.21
N LEU A 160 10.17 13.84 20.00
CA LEU A 160 10.20 15.31 20.08
C LEU A 160 10.31 15.83 21.52
N ASP A 161 9.82 15.08 22.50
CA ASP A 161 9.88 15.45 23.92
C ASP A 161 11.25 15.12 24.56
N ARG A 162 11.88 14.01 24.17
CA ARG A 162 13.15 13.55 24.77
C ARG A 162 14.40 14.10 24.11
N TYR A 163 14.42 14.22 22.78
CA TYR A 163 15.59 14.74 22.08
C TYR A 163 15.52 16.26 21.98
N ASP A 164 16.49 16.97 22.58
CA ASP A 164 16.61 18.43 22.45
C ASP A 164 17.18 18.82 21.07
N CYS A 165 16.32 18.73 20.06
CA CYS A 165 16.65 19.00 18.66
C CYS A 165 15.59 19.91 18.02
N GLY A 166 15.95 20.55 16.91
CA GLY A 166 14.95 21.23 16.09
C GLY A 166 14.07 20.22 15.36
N PHE A 167 12.90 20.65 14.91
CA PHE A 167 12.05 19.80 14.09
C PHE A 167 11.27 20.56 13.03
N THR A 168 10.99 19.87 11.93
CA THR A 168 10.06 20.31 10.89
C THR A 168 8.97 19.26 10.74
N VAL A 169 7.79 19.54 11.28
CA VAL A 169 6.62 18.68 11.18
C VAL A 169 5.71 19.21 10.08
N VAL A 170 5.29 18.34 9.16
CA VAL A 170 4.46 18.74 8.02
C VAL A 170 3.24 17.84 7.87
N GLY A 171 2.08 18.47 7.64
CA GLY A 171 0.86 17.75 7.29
C GLY A 171 -0.36 18.63 7.09
N ASP A 172 -1.50 17.99 6.90
CA ASP A 172 -2.78 18.65 6.64
C ASP A 172 -3.93 17.91 7.34
N PRO A 173 -4.52 18.48 8.41
CA PRO A 173 -5.68 17.89 9.07
C PRO A 173 -6.87 17.62 8.15
N ALA A 174 -7.04 18.34 7.03
CA ALA A 174 -8.11 18.07 6.07
C ALA A 174 -7.93 16.73 5.33
N GLN A 175 -6.74 16.13 5.40
CA GLN A 175 -6.43 14.84 4.79
C GLN A 175 -6.25 13.71 5.82
N SER A 176 -6.62 13.91 7.10
CA SER A 176 -6.56 12.86 8.11
C SER A 176 -7.64 11.81 7.86
N ILE A 177 -7.24 10.63 7.35
CA ILE A 177 -8.18 9.55 6.95
C ILE A 177 -7.76 8.16 7.47
N TYR A 178 -6.80 8.09 8.39
CA TYR A 178 -6.34 6.82 8.97
C TYR A 178 -6.90 6.57 10.38
N GLY A 179 -7.86 7.37 10.87
CA GLY A 179 -8.50 7.15 12.16
C GLY A 179 -9.08 5.74 12.33
N PHE A 180 -9.52 5.10 11.24
CA PHE A 180 -10.01 3.72 11.25
C PHE A 180 -9.02 2.67 11.81
N THR A 181 -7.71 2.94 11.87
CA THR A 181 -6.74 2.00 12.45
C THR A 181 -6.86 1.91 13.97
N VAL A 182 -7.45 2.91 14.62
CA VAL A 182 -7.76 2.92 16.05
C VAL A 182 -8.98 2.03 16.28
N ARG A 183 -8.82 0.98 17.09
CA ARG A 183 -9.85 -0.04 17.29
C ARG A 183 -11.00 0.46 18.15
N ASP A 184 -10.71 1.25 19.18
CA ASP A 184 -11.72 1.80 20.07
C ASP A 184 -12.40 3.04 19.44
N PRO A 185 -13.73 3.06 19.25
CA PRO A 185 -14.42 4.20 18.64
C PRO A 185 -14.36 5.48 19.49
N GLY A 186 -14.32 5.35 20.82
CA GLY A 186 -14.22 6.48 21.74
C GLY A 186 -12.84 7.13 21.71
N GLU A 187 -11.78 6.34 21.57
CA GLU A 187 -10.44 6.84 21.30
C GLU A 187 -10.32 7.42 19.90
N ARG A 188 -10.86 6.75 18.86
CA ARG A 188 -10.80 7.22 17.47
C ARG A 188 -11.25 8.67 17.30
N THR A 189 -12.36 9.04 17.94
CA THR A 189 -12.89 10.42 17.89
C THR A 189 -12.00 11.46 18.58
N LYS A 190 -11.11 11.03 19.47
CA LYS A 190 -10.14 11.88 20.17
C LYS A 190 -8.75 11.85 19.55
N GLU A 191 -8.48 10.95 18.61
CA GLU A 191 -7.15 10.76 18.02
C GLU A 191 -6.83 11.76 16.91
N ILE A 192 -7.85 12.14 16.12
CA ILE A 192 -7.68 13.08 15.01
C ILE A 192 -7.48 14.49 15.58
N ASN A 193 -6.46 15.19 15.08
CA ASN A 193 -5.91 16.46 15.60
C ASN A 193 -5.20 16.41 16.95
N ARG A 194 -5.27 15.29 17.70
CA ARG A 194 -4.62 15.17 19.02
C ARG A 194 -3.14 15.50 18.98
N PHE A 195 -2.43 15.03 17.97
CA PHE A 195 -1.01 15.35 17.81
C PHE A 195 -0.76 16.85 17.61
N PHE A 196 -1.60 17.52 16.79
CA PHE A 196 -1.47 18.96 16.57
C PHE A 196 -1.78 19.77 17.84
N GLU A 197 -2.77 19.34 18.62
CA GLU A 197 -3.10 19.96 19.90
C GLU A 197 -1.99 19.74 20.93
N TRP A 198 -1.46 18.53 21.02
CA TRP A 198 -0.29 18.20 21.85
C TRP A 198 0.92 19.05 21.46
N LEU A 199 1.27 19.13 20.17
CA LEU A 199 2.43 19.89 19.71
C LEU A 199 2.35 21.37 20.11
N ARG A 200 1.17 21.99 19.94
CA ARG A 200 0.92 23.37 20.36
C ARG A 200 0.96 23.53 21.88
N GLY A 201 0.38 22.58 22.62
CA GLY A 201 0.35 22.61 24.08
C GLY A 201 1.73 22.44 24.72
N THR A 202 2.56 21.54 24.16
CA THR A 202 3.88 21.19 24.69
C THR A 202 4.93 22.26 24.37
N PHE A 203 4.96 22.76 23.12
CA PHE A 203 6.01 23.69 22.68
C PHE A 203 5.59 25.17 22.72
N GLY A 204 4.30 25.47 22.79
CA GLY A 204 3.79 26.83 23.05
C GLY A 204 4.42 27.90 22.15
N GLU A 205 5.05 28.90 22.79
CA GLU A 205 5.70 30.02 22.10
C GLU A 205 6.97 29.63 21.32
N ASP A 206 7.59 28.49 21.64
CA ASP A 206 8.75 27.97 20.91
C ASP A 206 8.35 27.33 19.57
N LEU A 207 7.05 27.09 19.34
CA LEU A 207 6.54 26.50 18.11
C LEU A 207 6.25 27.57 17.06
N THR A 208 6.98 27.52 15.94
CA THR A 208 6.70 28.36 14.77
C THR A 208 5.68 27.67 13.85
N GLU A 209 4.49 28.24 13.70
CA GLU A 209 3.47 27.75 12.77
C GLU A 209 3.53 28.48 11.42
N LEU A 210 3.72 27.72 10.34
CA LEU A 210 3.74 28.20 8.96
C LEU A 210 2.70 27.47 8.12
N SER A 211 2.31 28.06 6.99
CA SER A 211 1.33 27.47 6.08
C SER A 211 1.78 27.55 4.63
N LEU A 212 1.45 26.52 3.85
CA LEU A 212 1.61 26.49 2.40
C LEU A 212 0.23 26.40 1.77
N THR A 213 -0.22 27.50 1.15
CA THR A 213 -1.60 27.65 0.66
C THR A 213 -1.69 27.60 -0.86
N LYS A 214 -0.63 28.00 -1.57
CA LYS A 214 -0.65 28.02 -3.03
C LYS A 214 -0.67 26.61 -3.62
N ASN A 215 -1.73 26.27 -4.36
CA ASN A 215 -1.85 24.99 -5.06
C ASN A 215 -1.04 24.99 -6.37
N PHE A 216 -0.26 23.93 -6.60
CA PHE A 216 0.50 23.68 -7.83
C PHE A 216 0.08 22.41 -8.57
N ARG A 217 -0.80 21.60 -7.98
CA ARG A 217 -1.22 20.31 -8.52
C ARG A 217 -2.38 20.48 -9.50
N ALA A 218 -3.43 21.17 -9.08
CA ALA A 218 -4.63 21.37 -9.86
C ALA A 218 -4.38 22.46 -10.92
N GLN A 219 -4.65 22.12 -12.18
CA GLN A 219 -4.34 22.91 -13.37
C GLN A 219 -5.60 23.36 -14.13
N ALA A 220 -6.79 22.99 -13.63
CA ALA A 220 -8.08 23.31 -14.24
C ALA A 220 -9.16 23.44 -13.17
N ASP A 221 -10.24 24.16 -13.50
CA ASP A 221 -11.35 24.48 -12.58
C ASP A 221 -11.98 23.23 -11.97
N ASP A 222 -12.24 22.20 -12.78
CA ASP A 222 -12.81 20.93 -12.33
C ASP A 222 -11.92 20.21 -11.30
N ALA A 223 -10.59 20.38 -11.38
CA ALA A 223 -9.64 19.81 -10.41
C ALA A 223 -9.51 20.66 -9.13
N MET A 224 -10.04 21.88 -9.13
CA MET A 224 -9.98 22.81 -8.00
C MET A 224 -11.25 22.81 -7.12
N VAL A 225 -12.35 22.21 -7.58
CA VAL A 225 -13.69 22.29 -6.94
C VAL A 225 -13.73 21.91 -5.46
N ALA A 226 -12.82 21.07 -4.98
CA ALA A 226 -12.78 20.63 -3.59
C ALA A 226 -11.86 21.48 -2.69
N LEU A 227 -10.95 22.30 -3.24
CA LEU A 227 -9.88 22.95 -2.48
C LEU A 227 -10.40 23.90 -1.40
N ASP A 228 -11.49 24.63 -1.69
CA ASP A 228 -12.11 25.59 -0.76
C ASP A 228 -12.69 24.93 0.51
N PHE A 229 -12.87 23.61 0.51
CA PHE A 229 -13.30 22.87 1.69
C PHE A 229 -12.17 22.60 2.69
N GLY A 230 -10.90 22.70 2.26
CA GLY A 230 -9.73 22.43 3.10
C GLY A 230 -9.70 23.21 4.42
N PRO A 231 -9.89 24.55 4.44
CA PRO A 231 -9.94 25.34 5.67
C PRO A 231 -11.11 24.98 6.62
N ARG A 232 -12.22 24.45 6.09
CA ARG A 232 -13.36 24.00 6.90
C ARG A 232 -13.08 22.64 7.51
N LEU A 233 -12.55 21.70 6.72
CA LEU A 233 -12.17 20.37 7.18
C LEU A 233 -11.05 20.40 8.22
N ARG A 234 -10.11 21.35 8.13
CA ARG A 234 -9.05 21.54 9.14
C ARG A 234 -9.59 21.87 10.53
N ARG A 235 -10.72 22.58 10.60
CA ARG A 235 -11.38 22.99 11.86
C ARG A 235 -12.48 22.03 12.30
N LEU A 236 -12.78 21.02 11.49
CA LEU A 236 -13.88 20.09 11.75
C LEU A 236 -13.47 19.08 12.83
N ALA A 237 -14.11 19.16 13.99
CA ALA A 237 -13.95 18.17 15.04
C ALA A 237 -14.65 16.86 14.66
N GLU A 238 -14.07 15.72 15.01
CA GLU A 238 -14.68 14.39 14.77
C GLU A 238 -16.02 14.20 15.49
N SER A 239 -16.15 14.81 16.66
CA SER A 239 -17.37 14.74 17.46
C SER A 239 -18.55 15.52 16.86
N ASP A 240 -18.29 16.45 15.92
CA ASP A 240 -19.33 17.26 15.28
C ASP A 240 -19.86 16.58 14.01
N ASN A 241 -20.64 15.51 14.21
CA ASN A 241 -21.26 14.76 13.11
C ASN A 241 -22.14 15.66 12.22
N ALA A 242 -22.88 16.60 12.80
CA ALA A 242 -23.77 17.47 12.02
C ALA A 242 -22.98 18.41 11.10
N ALA A 243 -21.86 18.98 11.56
CA ALA A 243 -20.98 19.74 10.69
C ALA A 243 -20.29 18.86 9.64
N GLY A 244 -19.90 17.64 10.02
CA GLY A 244 -19.33 16.67 9.09
C GLY A 244 -20.28 16.30 7.96
N GLU A 245 -21.54 16.00 8.28
CA GLU A 245 -22.58 15.71 7.29
C GLU A 245 -22.82 16.88 6.34
N ARG A 246 -22.89 18.11 6.87
CA ARG A 246 -23.04 19.32 6.03
C ARG A 246 -21.88 19.45 5.04
N VAL A 247 -20.64 19.36 5.52
CA VAL A 247 -19.45 19.46 4.65
C VAL A 247 -19.42 18.32 3.63
N TYR A 248 -19.79 17.11 4.03
CA TYR A 248 -19.89 15.96 3.12
C TYR A 248 -20.91 16.18 2.01
N GLU A 249 -22.14 16.60 2.34
CA GLU A 249 -23.19 16.80 1.35
C GLU A 249 -22.85 17.96 0.39
N GLU A 250 -22.18 19.01 0.86
CA GLU A 250 -21.69 20.10 0.01
C GLU A 250 -20.54 19.66 -0.92
N LEU A 251 -19.60 18.84 -0.43
CA LEU A 251 -18.56 18.22 -1.26
C LEU A 251 -19.18 17.31 -2.32
N ARG A 252 -20.15 16.49 -1.92
CA ARG A 252 -20.88 15.60 -2.81
C ARG A 252 -21.69 16.37 -3.85
N ALA A 253 -22.32 17.48 -3.47
CA ALA A 253 -22.99 18.39 -4.40
C ALA A 253 -22.00 18.99 -5.41
N SER A 254 -20.79 19.35 -4.98
CA SER A 254 -19.72 19.82 -5.87
C SER A 254 -19.27 18.73 -6.84
N LEU A 255 -19.17 17.47 -6.38
CA LEU A 255 -18.92 16.32 -7.25
C LEU A 255 -20.06 16.08 -8.27
N HIS A 256 -21.32 16.34 -7.89
CA HIS A 256 -22.44 16.28 -8.84
C HIS A 256 -22.44 17.42 -9.86
N GLY A 257 -21.72 18.51 -9.59
CA GLY A 257 -21.55 19.63 -10.50
C GLY A 257 -20.52 19.38 -11.62
N VAL A 258 -19.60 18.42 -11.46
CA VAL A 258 -18.64 18.05 -12.51
C VAL A 258 -19.27 17.12 -13.55
N LEU A 259 -18.60 16.93 -14.68
CA LEU A 259 -19.11 16.08 -15.75
C LEU A 259 -19.29 14.63 -15.28
N ASP A 260 -20.47 14.07 -15.58
CA ASP A 260 -20.82 12.68 -15.32
C ASP A 260 -20.52 11.81 -16.54
N LEU A 261 -19.69 10.78 -16.36
CA LEU A 261 -19.41 9.78 -17.39
C LEU A 261 -20.40 8.60 -17.36
N GLY A 262 -21.33 8.59 -16.40
CA GLY A 262 -22.39 7.60 -16.30
C GLY A 262 -21.87 6.22 -15.89
N GLY A 263 -22.26 5.19 -16.65
CA GLY A 263 -21.93 3.80 -16.40
C GLY A 263 -20.65 3.31 -17.08
N PHE A 264 -20.39 2.00 -16.98
CA PHE A 264 -19.29 1.33 -17.68
C PHE A 264 -19.83 0.66 -18.95
N ASP A 265 -19.97 1.44 -20.01
CA ASP A 265 -20.32 0.97 -21.35
C ASP A 265 -19.11 1.06 -22.31
N GLU A 266 -19.33 0.72 -23.59
CA GLU A 266 -18.28 0.76 -24.61
C GLU A 266 -17.72 2.18 -24.84
N LEU A 267 -18.55 3.22 -24.66
CA LEU A 267 -18.12 4.60 -24.82
C LEU A 267 -17.21 5.03 -23.66
N ALA A 268 -17.57 4.66 -22.43
CA ALA A 268 -16.73 4.87 -21.26
C ALA A 268 -15.40 4.10 -21.38
N ALA A 269 -15.42 2.87 -21.91
CA ALA A 269 -14.21 2.09 -22.19
C ALA A 269 -13.28 2.82 -23.17
N ALA A 270 -13.81 3.35 -24.27
CA ALA A 270 -13.05 4.12 -25.24
C ALA A 270 -12.48 5.41 -24.64
N ALA A 271 -13.25 6.14 -23.84
CA ALA A 271 -12.80 7.37 -23.17
C ALA A 271 -11.68 7.12 -22.14
N LEU A 272 -11.74 5.99 -21.43
CA LEU A 272 -10.72 5.58 -20.45
C LEU A 272 -9.43 5.12 -21.11
N THR A 273 -9.52 4.36 -22.21
CA THR A 273 -8.36 3.75 -22.88
C THR A 273 -7.61 4.71 -23.79
N SER A 274 -8.31 5.70 -24.37
CA SER A 274 -7.75 6.70 -25.29
C SER A 274 -6.98 7.83 -24.60
N PHE A 275 -7.06 7.95 -23.28
CA PHE A 275 -6.38 9.00 -22.53
C PHE A 275 -4.86 8.77 -22.46
N ASP A 276 -4.09 9.78 -22.83
CA ASP A 276 -2.62 9.69 -22.91
C ASP A 276 -1.92 10.01 -21.56
N GLY A 277 -2.68 10.44 -20.55
CA GLY A 277 -2.19 10.70 -19.19
C GLY A 277 -2.44 9.56 -18.22
N SER A 278 -2.06 9.79 -16.96
CA SER A 278 -2.38 8.90 -15.84
C SER A 278 -3.82 9.09 -15.39
N ALA A 279 -4.59 8.01 -15.30
CA ALA A 279 -5.98 8.02 -14.87
C ALA A 279 -6.21 7.15 -13.63
N ALA A 280 -7.15 7.55 -12.79
CA ALA A 280 -7.64 6.70 -11.71
C ALA A 280 -9.16 6.69 -11.59
N ILE A 281 -9.72 5.52 -11.25
CA ILE A 281 -11.08 5.39 -10.72
C ILE A 281 -10.98 5.20 -9.21
N LEU A 282 -11.54 6.14 -8.46
CA LEU A 282 -11.49 6.18 -7.02
C LEU A 282 -12.83 5.77 -6.42
N CYS A 283 -12.81 4.78 -5.53
CA CYS A 283 -13.98 4.23 -4.88
C CYS A 283 -13.96 4.48 -3.37
N ARG A 284 -15.14 4.55 -2.76
CA ARG A 284 -15.26 4.71 -1.30
C ARG A 284 -14.62 3.56 -0.54
N THR A 285 -14.83 2.31 -1.01
CA THR A 285 -14.32 1.09 -0.37
C THR A 285 -13.50 0.22 -1.32
N ASN A 286 -12.65 -0.65 -0.76
CA ASN A 286 -11.93 -1.66 -1.55
C ASN A 286 -12.90 -2.67 -2.22
N GLY A 287 -14.04 -2.95 -1.61
CA GLY A 287 -15.07 -3.82 -2.19
C GLY A 287 -15.65 -3.24 -3.49
N GLN A 288 -15.91 -1.93 -3.51
CA GLN A 288 -16.30 -1.25 -4.74
C GLN A 288 -15.19 -1.27 -5.78
N ALA A 289 -13.93 -1.06 -5.38
CA ALA A 289 -12.79 -1.13 -6.29
C ALA A 289 -12.68 -2.52 -6.97
N LEU A 290 -12.92 -3.61 -6.22
CA LEU A 290 -12.99 -4.97 -6.79
C LEU A 290 -14.12 -5.14 -7.81
N LEU A 291 -15.31 -4.59 -7.52
CA LEU A 291 -16.44 -4.64 -8.47
C LEU A 291 -16.20 -3.78 -9.72
N ILE A 292 -15.58 -2.62 -9.57
CA ILE A 292 -15.17 -1.79 -10.71
C ILE A 292 -14.16 -2.55 -11.57
N SER A 293 -13.17 -3.17 -10.94
CA SER A 293 -12.16 -3.97 -11.64
C SER A 293 -12.80 -5.12 -12.43
N GLU A 294 -13.76 -5.84 -11.84
CA GLU A 294 -14.56 -6.85 -12.54
C GLU A 294 -15.28 -6.28 -13.77
N LYS A 295 -15.96 -5.13 -13.62
CA LYS A 295 -16.69 -4.49 -14.73
C LYS A 295 -15.77 -4.05 -15.86
N LEU A 296 -14.61 -3.45 -15.53
CA LEU A 296 -13.61 -3.04 -16.51
C LEU A 296 -13.06 -4.25 -17.27
N HIS A 297 -12.79 -5.36 -16.58
CA HIS A 297 -12.38 -6.59 -17.27
C HIS A 297 -13.47 -7.17 -18.17
N ALA A 298 -14.75 -7.06 -17.80
CA ALA A 298 -15.86 -7.54 -18.61
C ALA A 298 -15.99 -6.79 -19.95
N ILE A 299 -15.55 -5.53 -20.00
CA ILE A 299 -15.53 -4.69 -21.22
C ILE A 299 -14.13 -4.57 -21.83
N GLY A 300 -13.16 -5.37 -21.38
CA GLY A 300 -11.82 -5.44 -21.97
C GLY A 300 -10.90 -4.25 -21.69
N VAL A 301 -11.16 -3.45 -20.64
CA VAL A 301 -10.31 -2.32 -20.26
C VAL A 301 -9.18 -2.79 -19.34
N GLU A 302 -7.94 -2.68 -19.84
CA GLU A 302 -6.73 -2.93 -19.06
C GLU A 302 -6.59 -1.88 -17.95
N HIS A 303 -6.36 -2.34 -16.72
CA HIS A 303 -6.18 -1.49 -15.56
C HIS A 303 -5.44 -2.24 -14.46
N ARG A 304 -4.92 -1.50 -13.49
CA ARG A 304 -4.30 -2.05 -12.29
C ARG A 304 -5.15 -1.76 -11.06
N LEU A 305 -5.45 -2.77 -10.26
CA LEU A 305 -6.04 -2.57 -8.93
C LEU A 305 -4.94 -2.18 -7.94
N GLN A 306 -5.09 -1.04 -7.26
CA GLN A 306 -4.09 -0.54 -6.33
C GLN A 306 -4.01 -1.44 -5.09
N ARG A 307 -2.86 -2.10 -4.91
CA ARG A 307 -2.56 -2.88 -3.69
C ARG A 307 -2.33 -1.99 -2.48
N SER A 308 -2.45 -2.58 -1.30
CA SER A 308 -1.99 -1.94 -0.06
C SER A 308 -0.46 -1.81 -0.07
N ASP A 309 0.08 -0.78 0.58
CA ASP A 309 1.53 -0.61 0.73
C ASP A 309 2.22 -1.77 1.47
N ARG A 310 1.47 -2.58 2.22
CA ARG A 310 1.97 -3.78 2.90
C ARG A 310 2.06 -4.99 1.97
N ASP A 311 1.24 -5.01 0.92
CA ASP A 311 1.17 -6.06 -0.07
C ASP A 311 2.25 -5.83 -1.14
N ARG A 312 3.38 -6.54 -1.00
CA ARG A 312 4.56 -6.42 -1.84
C ARG A 312 4.75 -7.71 -2.62
N ALA A 313 4.84 -7.57 -3.95
CA ALA A 313 5.22 -8.68 -4.82
C ALA A 313 6.69 -8.54 -5.21
N VAL A 314 7.43 -9.63 -5.11
CA VAL A 314 8.81 -9.66 -5.60
C VAL A 314 8.80 -9.87 -7.11
N PRO A 315 9.50 -9.06 -7.92
CA PRO A 315 9.44 -9.19 -9.37
C PRO A 315 9.85 -10.58 -9.87
N ALA A 316 9.12 -11.13 -10.84
CA ALA A 316 9.43 -12.43 -11.45
C ALA A 316 10.85 -12.53 -12.01
N TRP A 317 11.41 -11.43 -12.52
CA TRP A 317 12.76 -11.45 -13.10
C TRP A 317 13.83 -11.84 -12.08
N LEU A 318 13.62 -11.60 -10.78
CA LEU A 318 14.57 -11.98 -9.74
C LEU A 318 14.60 -13.51 -9.55
N GLY A 319 13.44 -14.15 -9.55
CA GLY A 319 13.31 -15.60 -9.56
C GLY A 319 13.92 -16.21 -10.81
N GLN A 320 13.69 -15.62 -11.99
CA GLN A 320 14.30 -16.07 -13.25
C GLN A 320 15.82 -15.92 -13.26
N LEU A 321 16.34 -14.80 -12.71
CA LEU A 321 17.78 -14.58 -12.55
C LEU A 321 18.41 -15.69 -11.72
N MET A 322 17.77 -16.05 -10.60
CA MET A 322 18.24 -17.08 -9.70
C MET A 322 18.08 -18.47 -10.34
N ALA A 323 16.92 -18.78 -10.95
CA ALA A 323 16.60 -20.06 -11.59
C ALA A 323 17.65 -20.52 -12.62
N ARG A 324 18.25 -19.58 -13.36
CA ARG A 324 19.26 -19.86 -14.40
C ARG A 324 20.66 -20.20 -13.85
N ARG A 325 20.81 -20.36 -12.51
CA ARG A 325 22.10 -20.53 -11.85
C ARG A 325 22.07 -21.64 -10.81
N SER A 326 23.23 -22.30 -10.68
CA SER A 326 23.62 -23.14 -9.55
C SER A 326 24.62 -22.46 -8.62
N SER A 327 25.24 -21.35 -9.04
CA SER A 327 26.19 -20.62 -8.18
C SER A 327 25.45 -19.74 -7.18
N SER A 328 25.91 -19.73 -5.93
CA SER A 328 25.43 -18.84 -4.87
C SER A 328 25.85 -17.37 -5.03
N THR A 329 26.65 -17.04 -6.05
CA THR A 329 27.10 -15.65 -6.31
C THR A 329 26.97 -15.26 -7.78
N ILE A 330 26.80 -13.95 -8.03
CA ILE A 330 26.76 -13.38 -9.39
C ILE A 330 27.65 -12.14 -9.48
N SER A 331 28.43 -12.01 -10.56
CA SER A 331 29.21 -10.81 -10.87
C SER A 331 28.38 -9.76 -11.61
N ARG A 332 28.87 -8.53 -11.70
CA ARG A 332 28.17 -7.45 -12.40
C ARG A 332 28.01 -7.76 -13.89
N GLU A 333 29.08 -8.21 -14.53
CA GLU A 333 29.10 -8.51 -15.96
C GLU A 333 28.03 -9.57 -16.29
N LYS A 334 27.95 -10.60 -15.43
CA LYS A 334 26.97 -11.68 -15.62
C LYS A 334 25.54 -11.29 -15.32
N PHE A 335 25.35 -10.32 -14.42
CA PHE A 335 24.03 -9.71 -14.18
C PHE A 335 23.56 -8.93 -15.40
N ASP A 336 24.43 -8.11 -16.00
CA ASP A 336 24.09 -7.29 -17.18
C ASP A 336 23.71 -8.16 -18.39
N GLU A 337 24.43 -9.26 -18.62
CA GLU A 337 24.09 -10.24 -19.65
C GLU A 337 22.69 -10.85 -19.49
N LEU A 338 22.22 -11.03 -18.25
CA LEU A 338 20.97 -11.75 -17.96
C LEU A 338 19.76 -10.83 -17.80
N VAL A 339 19.95 -9.65 -17.23
CA VAL A 339 18.85 -8.74 -16.90
C VAL A 339 18.50 -7.86 -18.08
N ALA A 340 19.43 -7.56 -19.00
CA ALA A 340 19.19 -6.91 -20.30
C ALA A 340 18.12 -5.80 -20.27
N ARG A 341 18.22 -4.88 -19.30
CA ARG A 341 17.26 -3.79 -19.06
C ARG A 341 17.97 -2.44 -18.96
N SER A 342 17.26 -1.38 -19.30
CA SER A 342 17.75 -0.01 -19.20
C SER A 342 18.01 0.46 -17.76
N ASP A 343 17.39 -0.19 -16.76
CA ASP A 343 17.53 0.13 -15.33
C ASP A 343 18.54 -0.76 -14.58
N ALA A 344 19.33 -1.57 -15.29
CA ALA A 344 20.25 -2.57 -14.70
C ALA A 344 21.20 -1.99 -13.64
N ASP A 345 21.76 -0.79 -13.86
CA ASP A 345 22.63 -0.12 -12.90
C ASP A 345 21.96 0.22 -11.57
N GLN A 346 20.69 0.62 -11.63
CA GLN A 346 19.91 0.90 -10.43
C GLN A 346 19.58 -0.40 -9.71
N LEU A 347 19.11 -1.41 -10.44
CA LEU A 347 18.77 -2.73 -9.88
C LEU A 347 19.96 -3.40 -9.21
N TRP A 348 21.15 -3.35 -9.82
CA TRP A 348 22.39 -3.86 -9.25
C TRP A 348 22.71 -3.18 -7.92
N ARG A 349 22.69 -1.84 -7.87
CA ARG A 349 22.94 -1.07 -6.63
C ARG A 349 21.95 -1.42 -5.53
N LEU A 350 20.67 -1.58 -5.87
CA LEU A 350 19.62 -1.96 -4.92
C LEU A 350 19.87 -3.37 -4.36
N LEU A 351 20.14 -4.35 -5.22
CA LEU A 351 20.43 -5.72 -4.79
C LEU A 351 21.71 -5.79 -3.95
N ARG A 352 22.74 -4.99 -4.26
CA ARG A 352 23.96 -4.93 -3.47
C ARG A 352 23.72 -4.44 -2.04
N ARG A 353 22.78 -3.53 -1.81
CA ARG A 353 22.40 -3.12 -0.44
C ARG A 353 21.83 -4.29 0.38
N THR A 354 21.28 -5.29 -0.30
CA THR A 354 20.67 -6.47 0.32
C THR A 354 21.65 -7.64 0.44
N GLY A 355 22.49 -7.86 -0.58
CA GLY A 355 23.27 -9.09 -0.75
C GLY A 355 24.78 -8.93 -0.72
N SER A 356 25.34 -7.80 -0.26
CA SER A 356 26.81 -7.65 -0.18
C SER A 356 27.41 -8.51 0.95
N GLY A 357 28.46 -9.27 0.65
CA GLY A 357 29.35 -9.91 1.64
C GLY A 357 30.35 -8.91 2.24
N ARG A 358 30.90 -9.20 3.43
CA ARG A 358 32.11 -8.50 3.90
C ARG A 358 33.24 -8.82 2.91
N GLY A 359 33.78 -7.82 2.21
CA GLY A 359 35.06 -7.92 1.49
C GLY A 359 35.03 -8.14 -0.03
N SER A 360 33.87 -8.19 -0.72
CA SER A 360 33.83 -8.24 -2.19
C SER A 360 32.86 -7.20 -2.75
N ASP A 361 33.40 -6.06 -3.17
CA ASP A 361 32.66 -4.95 -3.77
C ASP A 361 32.13 -5.27 -5.19
N ARG A 362 32.39 -6.49 -5.70
CA ARG A 362 32.15 -6.87 -7.11
C ARG A 362 31.15 -8.01 -7.31
N MET A 363 30.71 -8.69 -6.24
CA MET A 363 29.80 -9.84 -6.35
C MET A 363 28.58 -9.71 -5.45
N LEU A 364 27.47 -10.31 -5.88
CA LEU A 364 26.21 -10.37 -5.14
C LEU A 364 25.99 -11.81 -4.64
N ASP A 365 25.70 -11.96 -3.35
CA ASP A 365 25.38 -13.24 -2.71
C ASP A 365 23.87 -13.54 -2.81
N LEU A 366 23.52 -14.55 -3.61
CA LEU A 366 22.14 -14.94 -3.88
C LEU A 366 21.47 -15.60 -2.67
N SER A 367 22.23 -16.18 -1.74
CA SER A 367 21.69 -16.73 -0.50
C SER A 367 21.16 -15.61 0.39
N LYS A 368 21.88 -14.48 0.47
CA LYS A 368 21.41 -13.29 1.20
C LYS A 368 20.20 -12.65 0.54
N VAL A 369 20.18 -12.59 -0.79
CA VAL A 369 19.00 -12.11 -1.54
C VAL A 369 17.79 -12.99 -1.25
N ARG A 370 17.94 -14.32 -1.27
CA ARG A 370 16.89 -15.27 -0.87
C ARG A 370 16.39 -15.01 0.55
N THR A 371 17.29 -14.86 1.52
CA THR A 371 16.91 -14.55 2.92
C THR A 371 16.14 -13.24 3.01
N ALA A 372 16.52 -12.23 2.23
CA ALA A 372 15.81 -10.96 2.18
C ALA A 372 14.44 -11.07 1.50
N ILE A 373 14.27 -11.90 0.47
CA ILE A 373 12.96 -12.23 -0.12
C ILE A 373 12.07 -12.86 0.95
N ALA A 374 12.55 -13.94 1.59
CA ALA A 374 11.80 -14.69 2.61
C ALA A 374 11.38 -13.82 3.81
N ALA A 375 12.25 -12.87 4.20
CA ALA A 375 11.97 -11.95 5.29
C ALA A 375 11.22 -10.68 4.86
N GLY A 376 10.88 -10.52 3.57
CA GLY A 376 10.25 -9.31 3.04
C GLY A 376 11.09 -8.05 3.26
N ARG A 377 12.42 -8.14 3.16
CA ARG A 377 13.38 -7.04 3.39
C ARG A 377 14.02 -6.48 2.12
N LEU A 378 13.47 -6.82 0.95
CA LEU A 378 13.91 -6.18 -0.29
C LEU A 378 13.64 -4.67 -0.26
N PRO A 379 14.50 -3.85 -0.90
CA PRO A 379 14.26 -2.45 -1.15
C PRO A 379 12.91 -2.20 -1.83
N ASP A 380 12.19 -1.16 -1.42
CA ASP A 380 10.84 -0.83 -1.91
C ASP A 380 10.81 -0.49 -3.39
N GLU A 381 11.93 -0.03 -3.93
CA GLU A 381 12.11 0.23 -5.35
C GLU A 381 12.04 -1.07 -6.17
N LEU A 382 12.49 -2.20 -5.62
CA LEU A 382 12.41 -3.50 -6.30
C LEU A 382 11.00 -4.07 -6.26
N THR A 383 10.26 -3.88 -5.17
CA THR A 383 8.88 -4.40 -5.03
C THR A 383 7.81 -3.38 -5.43
N ALA A 384 8.21 -2.30 -6.10
CA ALA A 384 7.33 -1.25 -6.56
C ALA A 384 6.29 -1.78 -7.56
N GLN A 385 5.04 -1.36 -7.42
CA GLN A 385 4.03 -1.68 -8.41
C GLN A 385 4.35 -0.95 -9.74
N PRO A 386 4.36 -1.65 -10.89
CA PRO A 386 4.72 -1.06 -12.19
C PRO A 386 3.67 -0.03 -12.62
N PRO A 387 4.04 1.08 -13.26
CA PRO A 387 3.10 2.12 -13.66
C PRO A 387 1.98 1.55 -14.54
N ALA A 388 0.78 2.12 -14.43
CA ALA A 388 -0.38 1.74 -15.22
C ALA A 388 -1.09 3.01 -15.72
N LYS A 389 -1.64 2.96 -16.95
CA LYS A 389 -2.42 4.08 -17.50
C LYS A 389 -3.69 4.33 -16.70
N LEU A 390 -4.37 3.26 -16.30
CA LEU A 390 -5.57 3.31 -15.46
C LEU A 390 -5.35 2.54 -14.16
N VAL A 391 -5.60 3.21 -13.03
CA VAL A 391 -5.55 2.62 -11.69
C VAL A 391 -6.94 2.62 -11.07
N VAL A 392 -7.38 1.49 -10.53
CA VAL A 392 -8.59 1.42 -9.70
C VAL A 392 -8.16 1.36 -8.24
N SER A 393 -8.66 2.26 -7.40
CA SER A 393 -8.23 2.36 -6.00
C SER A 393 -9.39 2.76 -5.09
N SER A 394 -9.26 2.49 -3.79
CA SER A 394 -10.08 3.18 -2.81
C SER A 394 -9.53 4.58 -2.50
N PHE A 395 -10.36 5.44 -1.91
CA PHE A 395 -9.97 6.78 -1.45
C PHE A 395 -8.74 6.72 -0.53
N HIS A 396 -8.70 5.76 0.41
CA HIS A 396 -7.57 5.55 1.32
C HIS A 396 -6.28 5.19 0.59
N ARG A 397 -6.32 4.21 -0.32
CA ARG A 397 -5.12 3.74 -1.05
C ARG A 397 -4.62 4.72 -2.10
N ALA A 398 -5.45 5.70 -2.47
CA ALA A 398 -5.08 6.76 -3.42
C ALA A 398 -4.43 7.97 -2.74
N LYS A 399 -4.45 8.06 -1.40
CA LYS A 399 -3.74 9.12 -0.68
C LYS A 399 -2.24 9.05 -0.97
N GLY A 400 -1.63 10.20 -1.23
CA GLY A 400 -0.23 10.31 -1.67
C GLY A 400 0.00 9.97 -3.15
N LEU A 401 -1.00 9.46 -3.88
CA LEU A 401 -0.93 9.30 -5.33
C LEU A 401 -1.51 10.53 -6.04
N GLU A 402 -1.12 10.73 -7.29
CA GLU A 402 -1.59 11.82 -8.15
C GLU A 402 -1.86 11.28 -9.55
N PHE A 403 -2.88 11.82 -10.20
CA PHE A 403 -3.30 11.41 -11.54
C PHE A 403 -3.66 12.63 -12.37
N ASP A 404 -3.45 12.58 -13.68
CA ASP A 404 -3.88 13.64 -14.59
C ASP A 404 -5.41 13.71 -14.65
N ARG A 405 -6.07 12.54 -14.64
CA ARG A 405 -7.52 12.38 -14.63
C ARG A 405 -7.97 11.52 -13.45
N VAL A 406 -9.03 11.93 -12.75
CA VAL A 406 -9.67 11.16 -11.69
C VAL A 406 -11.15 11.03 -11.95
N LEU A 407 -11.67 9.81 -11.89
CA LEU A 407 -13.08 9.49 -11.89
C LEU A 407 -13.47 9.07 -10.47
N VAL A 408 -14.29 9.85 -9.78
CA VAL A 408 -14.79 9.51 -8.45
C VAL A 408 -16.11 8.78 -8.61
N LEU A 409 -16.15 7.54 -8.13
CA LEU A 409 -17.39 6.81 -7.97
C LEU A 409 -18.22 7.49 -6.87
N ASP A 410 -19.42 7.97 -7.21
CA ASP A 410 -20.31 8.64 -6.27
C ASP A 410 -20.52 7.74 -5.03
N PRO A 411 -20.05 8.16 -3.84
CA PRO A 411 -20.14 7.36 -2.63
C PRO A 411 -21.60 7.21 -2.13
N GLY A 412 -22.54 8.00 -2.64
CA GLY A 412 -23.90 8.11 -2.14
C GLY A 412 -23.99 8.94 -0.85
N PRO A 413 -25.18 9.09 -0.26
CA PRO A 413 -25.33 9.76 1.04
C PRO A 413 -24.68 8.93 2.15
N ILE A 414 -24.27 9.59 3.25
CA ILE A 414 -23.84 8.91 4.46
C ILE A 414 -25.01 8.06 4.97
N ARG A 415 -24.76 6.77 5.21
CA ARG A 415 -25.76 5.84 5.75
C ARG A 415 -25.44 5.53 7.19
N GLU A 416 -26.20 6.08 8.12
CA GLU A 416 -26.13 5.68 9.52
C GLU A 416 -26.49 4.18 9.69
N GLY A 417 -25.62 3.41 10.35
CA GLY A 417 -26.05 2.30 11.19
C GLY A 417 -26.58 1.00 10.56
N ARG A 418 -26.10 0.53 9.40
CA ARG A 418 -26.49 -0.84 8.91
C ARG A 418 -25.36 -1.80 8.51
N SER A 419 -24.10 -1.38 8.50
CA SER A 419 -23.02 -2.23 8.01
C SER A 419 -21.68 -2.09 8.75
N GLY A 420 -21.67 -1.90 10.07
CA GLY A 420 -20.44 -1.98 10.87
C GLY A 420 -19.30 -1.05 10.45
N ASP A 421 -19.57 -0.03 9.63
CA ASP A 421 -18.65 1.05 9.31
C ASP A 421 -19.00 2.17 10.29
N GLU A 422 -18.36 2.12 11.46
CA GLU A 422 -18.48 3.10 12.55
C GLU A 422 -17.59 4.32 12.24
N ARG A 423 -17.74 4.90 11.05
CA ARG A 423 -17.02 6.12 10.66
C ARG A 423 -17.88 7.34 10.93
N GLY A 424 -17.27 8.37 11.51
CA GLY A 424 -17.90 9.67 11.71
C GLY A 424 -18.09 10.39 10.38
N ALA A 425 -19.07 11.28 10.31
CA ALA A 425 -19.34 12.05 9.09
C ALA A 425 -18.17 12.97 8.68
N ALA A 426 -17.36 13.41 9.66
CA ALA A 426 -16.16 14.18 9.41
C ALA A 426 -15.07 13.37 8.67
N GLU A 427 -14.89 12.10 9.02
CA GLU A 427 -13.99 11.19 8.32
C GLU A 427 -14.46 10.96 6.86
N GLU A 428 -15.76 10.75 6.66
CA GLU A 428 -16.38 10.63 5.32
C GLU A 428 -16.13 11.86 4.45
N ALA A 429 -16.28 13.05 5.01
CA ALA A 429 -16.02 14.31 4.31
C ALA A 429 -14.54 14.43 3.89
N ARG A 430 -13.60 14.13 4.78
CA ARG A 430 -12.16 14.14 4.46
C ARG A 430 -11.80 13.13 3.40
N LEU A 431 -12.41 11.95 3.42
CA LEU A 431 -12.19 10.91 2.42
C LEU A 431 -12.64 11.32 1.01
N LEU A 432 -13.81 11.94 0.90
CA LEU A 432 -14.29 12.48 -0.37
C LEU A 432 -13.41 13.65 -0.83
N TYR A 433 -13.03 14.55 0.08
CA TYR A 433 -12.08 15.63 -0.21
C TYR A 433 -10.72 15.11 -0.71
N VAL A 434 -10.17 14.06 -0.08
CA VAL A 434 -8.93 13.42 -0.54
C VAL A 434 -9.09 12.91 -1.97
N ALA A 435 -10.19 12.22 -2.28
CA ALA A 435 -10.46 11.71 -3.63
C ALA A 435 -10.56 12.83 -4.68
N MET A 436 -11.30 13.90 -4.37
CA MET A 436 -11.53 15.04 -5.28
C MET A 436 -10.31 15.96 -5.43
N THR A 437 -9.30 15.83 -4.56
CA THR A 437 -8.02 16.59 -4.65
C THR A 437 -6.85 15.77 -5.23
N ARG A 438 -7.12 14.56 -5.72
CA ARG A 438 -6.14 13.75 -6.46
C ARG A 438 -5.91 14.15 -7.94
N PRO A 439 -6.88 14.73 -8.70
CA PRO A 439 -6.64 15.05 -10.10
C PRO A 439 -5.72 16.26 -10.25
N ARG A 440 -4.93 16.26 -11.33
CA ARG A 440 -4.20 17.44 -11.80
C ARG A 440 -5.00 18.23 -12.82
N ARG A 441 -5.72 17.57 -13.73
CA ARG A 441 -6.37 18.23 -14.88
C ARG A 441 -7.87 18.00 -14.93
N GLU A 442 -8.32 16.76 -14.77
CA GLU A 442 -9.72 16.42 -15.03
C GLU A 442 -10.33 15.62 -13.86
N LEU A 443 -11.49 16.07 -13.38
CA LEU A 443 -12.31 15.38 -12.39
C LEU A 443 -13.66 15.01 -13.02
N TYR A 444 -14.00 13.72 -12.99
CA TYR A 444 -15.30 13.22 -13.43
C TYR A 444 -16.02 12.48 -12.30
N ARG A 445 -17.34 12.40 -12.42
CA ARG A 445 -18.18 11.54 -11.59
C ARG A 445 -18.54 10.25 -12.34
N LEU A 446 -18.67 9.17 -11.59
CA LEU A 446 -19.29 7.91 -12.02
C LEU A 446 -20.47 7.54 -11.11
N ASP A 447 -21.52 6.95 -11.66
CA ASP A 447 -22.67 6.51 -10.86
C ASP A 447 -22.37 5.23 -10.05
N GLY A 448 -22.45 5.34 -8.72
CA GLY A 448 -22.23 4.26 -7.77
C GLY A 448 -23.45 3.38 -7.47
N THR A 449 -24.64 3.71 -8.00
CA THR A 449 -25.92 3.13 -7.55
C THR A 449 -26.01 1.60 -7.72
N ALA A 450 -25.32 1.04 -8.72
CA ALA A 450 -25.35 -0.39 -9.07
C ALA A 450 -24.39 -1.28 -8.24
N LEU A 451 -23.56 -0.73 -7.35
CA LEU A 451 -22.45 -1.45 -6.70
C LEU A 451 -22.76 -1.87 -5.23
N ARG A 452 -24.04 -2.00 -4.90
CA ARG A 452 -24.54 -2.18 -3.52
C ARG A 452 -24.34 -3.57 -2.90
N PHE A 453 -23.78 -4.54 -3.63
CA PHE A 453 -23.86 -5.96 -3.27
C PHE A 453 -22.53 -6.60 -2.83
N VAL A 454 -21.73 -5.88 -2.05
CA VAL A 454 -20.53 -6.43 -1.40
C VAL A 454 -20.47 -6.03 0.05
N LYS A 455 -20.03 -6.95 0.90
CA LYS A 455 -19.84 -6.70 2.34
C LYS A 455 -18.58 -7.38 2.85
N VAL A 456 -18.01 -6.83 3.91
CA VAL A 456 -16.93 -7.49 4.63
C VAL A 456 -17.50 -8.68 5.40
N ASP A 457 -16.91 -9.85 5.20
CA ASP A 457 -17.12 -11.01 6.07
C ASP A 457 -16.38 -10.76 7.39
N LYS A 458 -17.11 -10.77 8.50
CA LYS A 458 -16.56 -10.45 9.83
C LYS A 458 -15.64 -11.53 10.41
N ARG A 459 -15.61 -12.74 9.84
CA ARG A 459 -14.77 -13.86 10.31
C ARG A 459 -13.43 -13.93 9.59
N THR A 460 -13.41 -13.57 8.31
CA THR A 460 -12.21 -13.61 7.47
C THR A 460 -11.68 -12.22 7.15
N PHE A 461 -12.44 -11.17 7.43
CA PHE A 461 -12.14 -9.78 7.08
C PHE A 461 -11.92 -9.57 5.57
N ARG A 462 -12.57 -10.40 4.75
CA ARG A 462 -12.53 -10.37 3.28
C ARG A 462 -13.81 -9.77 2.72
N TRP A 463 -13.73 -9.13 1.56
CA TRP A 463 -14.95 -8.77 0.83
C TRP A 463 -15.67 -10.04 0.35
N SER A 464 -16.99 -10.03 0.39
CA SER A 464 -17.81 -11.18 0.02
C SER A 464 -19.04 -10.77 -0.78
N ARG A 465 -19.50 -11.68 -1.64
CA ARG A 465 -20.77 -11.57 -2.38
C ARG A 465 -21.86 -12.32 -1.60
N PRO A 466 -22.80 -11.63 -0.95
CA PRO A 466 -23.98 -12.28 -0.41
C PRO A 466 -24.89 -12.76 -1.55
N GLY A 467 -25.60 -13.87 -1.34
CA GLY A 467 -26.69 -14.27 -2.23
C GLY A 467 -28.00 -13.57 -1.91
N TYR A 468 -29.03 -13.89 -2.70
CA TYR A 468 -30.40 -13.39 -2.50
C TYR A 468 -31.03 -13.86 -1.19
N LYS A 469 -30.57 -14.98 -0.63
CA LYS A 469 -30.91 -15.46 0.73
C LYS A 469 -29.79 -15.08 1.70
N GLY A 470 -30.14 -14.69 2.92
CA GLY A 470 -29.17 -14.23 3.93
C GLY A 470 -28.08 -15.24 4.33
N TRP A 471 -28.33 -16.54 4.18
CA TRP A 471 -27.34 -17.62 4.40
C TRP A 471 -26.49 -17.92 3.17
N MET A 472 -26.96 -17.55 1.97
CA MET A 472 -26.30 -17.88 0.72
C MET A 472 -25.03 -17.04 0.56
N ARG A 473 -23.94 -17.73 0.21
CA ARG A 473 -22.62 -17.15 -0.03
C ARG A 473 -22.28 -17.38 -1.49
N MET A 474 -22.03 -16.30 -2.23
CA MET A 474 -21.85 -16.35 -3.68
C MET A 474 -20.42 -16.03 -4.10
N GLY A 475 -19.53 -15.69 -3.18
CA GLY A 475 -18.17 -15.31 -3.52
C GLY A 475 -17.41 -14.71 -2.35
N LEU A 476 -16.09 -14.78 -2.45
CA LEU A 476 -15.13 -14.29 -1.47
C LEU A 476 -13.95 -13.62 -2.19
N GLU A 477 -13.38 -12.57 -1.61
CA GLU A 477 -12.18 -11.90 -2.10
C GLU A 477 -10.98 -12.85 -2.06
N LEU A 478 -10.29 -12.95 -3.20
CA LEU A 478 -8.97 -13.57 -3.29
C LEU A 478 -7.89 -12.50 -3.26
N ARG A 479 -6.79 -12.83 -2.59
CA ARG A 479 -5.61 -12.02 -2.32
C ARG A 479 -4.35 -12.78 -2.74
N GLY A 480 -3.22 -12.10 -2.73
CA GLY A 480 -1.97 -12.69 -3.21
C GLY A 480 -1.45 -13.83 -2.34
N GLU A 481 -1.72 -13.81 -1.04
CA GLU A 481 -1.39 -14.87 -0.09
C GLU A 481 -2.26 -16.15 -0.23
N ASP A 482 -3.27 -16.14 -1.11
CA ASP A 482 -4.19 -17.28 -1.28
C ASP A 482 -3.64 -18.38 -2.19
N VAL A 483 -2.38 -18.27 -2.60
CA VAL A 483 -1.68 -19.25 -3.43
C VAL A 483 -0.64 -19.99 -2.59
N GLN A 484 -0.54 -21.30 -2.78
CA GLN A 484 0.48 -22.12 -2.13
C GLN A 484 1.86 -21.83 -2.75
N THR A 485 2.80 -21.33 -1.93
CA THR A 485 4.15 -20.91 -2.35
C THR A 485 5.31 -21.62 -1.65
N GLU A 486 5.07 -22.39 -0.59
CA GLU A 486 6.04 -23.24 0.13
C GLU A 486 6.60 -24.38 -0.74
N TYR A 487 5.81 -24.91 -1.68
CA TYR A 487 6.24 -25.93 -2.64
C TYR A 487 6.06 -25.44 -4.09
N PRO A 488 6.93 -25.85 -5.03
CA PRO A 488 6.75 -25.49 -6.44
C PRO A 488 5.43 -26.01 -7.01
N ALA A 489 4.79 -25.24 -7.88
CA ALA A 489 3.60 -25.70 -8.60
C ALA A 489 3.87 -27.01 -9.36
N GLY A 490 2.94 -27.96 -9.30
CA GLY A 490 3.08 -29.29 -9.90
C GLY A 490 3.69 -30.36 -9.00
N THR A 491 4.00 -30.03 -7.73
CA THR A 491 4.60 -30.97 -6.77
C THR A 491 3.67 -31.42 -5.64
N VAL A 492 2.65 -30.61 -5.32
CA VAL A 492 1.67 -30.85 -4.25
C VAL A 492 0.26 -30.73 -4.85
N ASP A 493 -0.65 -31.60 -4.42
CA ASP A 493 -2.04 -31.78 -4.86
C ASP A 493 -2.25 -32.16 -6.35
N PHE A 494 -1.32 -31.81 -7.23
CA PHE A 494 -1.30 -32.22 -8.63
C PHE A 494 0.13 -32.45 -9.13
N HIS A 495 0.29 -33.29 -10.15
CA HIS A 495 1.59 -33.61 -10.74
C HIS A 495 1.75 -32.96 -12.11
N ALA A 496 2.80 -32.16 -12.26
CA ALA A 496 3.23 -31.55 -13.52
C ALA A 496 4.75 -31.31 -13.47
N ASP A 497 5.37 -31.14 -14.65
CA ASP A 497 6.78 -30.73 -14.71
C ASP A 497 6.93 -29.30 -14.18
N ALA A 498 7.61 -29.16 -13.03
CA ALA A 498 7.79 -27.88 -12.39
C ALA A 498 8.63 -26.93 -13.25
N VAL A 499 9.64 -27.41 -13.98
CA VAL A 499 10.49 -26.58 -14.84
C VAL A 499 9.67 -26.00 -16.00
N GLU A 500 8.86 -26.83 -16.66
CA GLU A 500 7.97 -26.39 -17.73
C GLU A 500 6.93 -25.39 -17.21
N LEU A 501 6.39 -25.61 -16.01
CA LEU A 501 5.47 -24.65 -15.38
C LEU A 501 6.13 -23.32 -15.05
N GLN A 502 7.38 -23.31 -14.59
CA GLN A 502 8.12 -22.07 -14.37
C GLN A 502 8.30 -21.28 -15.67
N GLU A 503 8.59 -21.97 -16.77
CA GLU A 503 8.65 -21.34 -18.10
C GLU A 503 7.28 -20.78 -18.51
N TYR A 504 6.20 -21.55 -18.35
CA TYR A 504 4.84 -21.09 -18.66
C TYR A 504 4.43 -19.86 -17.82
N LEU A 505 4.67 -19.88 -16.51
CA LEU A 505 4.42 -18.74 -15.62
C LEU A 505 5.18 -17.48 -16.07
N SER A 506 6.42 -17.65 -16.54
CA SER A 506 7.22 -16.50 -16.99
C SER A 506 6.82 -15.96 -18.37
N THR A 507 6.33 -16.81 -19.28
CA THR A 507 6.16 -16.48 -20.70
C THR A 507 4.71 -16.35 -21.15
N ALA A 508 3.76 -17.02 -20.51
CA ALA A 508 2.37 -17.06 -20.95
C ALA A 508 1.41 -16.36 -20.00
N VAL A 509 1.72 -16.32 -18.70
CA VAL A 509 0.86 -15.69 -17.69
C VAL A 509 1.15 -14.19 -17.58
N ARG A 510 0.10 -13.38 -17.60
CA ARG A 510 0.15 -11.90 -17.59
C ARG A 510 -0.82 -11.32 -16.56
N PRO A 511 -0.51 -10.12 -16.01
CA PRO A 511 -1.47 -9.35 -15.23
C PRO A 511 -2.81 -9.20 -15.97
N GLY A 512 -3.92 -9.41 -15.28
CA GLY A 512 -5.27 -9.35 -15.84
C GLY A 512 -5.79 -10.66 -16.46
N ASP A 513 -4.95 -11.69 -16.58
CA ASP A 513 -5.40 -13.00 -17.08
C ASP A 513 -6.43 -13.63 -16.15
N ALA A 514 -7.42 -14.32 -16.72
CA ALA A 514 -8.44 -15.01 -15.95
C ALA A 514 -7.88 -16.28 -15.29
N VAL A 515 -8.16 -16.44 -14.00
CA VAL A 515 -7.84 -17.66 -13.26
C VAL A 515 -9.13 -18.24 -12.71
N ARG A 516 -9.29 -19.55 -12.89
CA ARG A 516 -10.39 -20.32 -12.32
C ARG A 516 -9.82 -21.28 -11.30
N LEU A 517 -10.45 -21.37 -10.14
CA LEU A 517 -10.13 -22.39 -9.16
C LEU A 517 -11.15 -23.53 -9.31
N GLU A 518 -10.66 -24.75 -9.42
CA GLU A 518 -11.49 -25.96 -9.43
C GLU A 518 -11.20 -26.81 -8.20
N ARG A 519 -12.27 -27.27 -7.54
CA ARG A 519 -12.14 -28.17 -6.39
C ARG A 519 -11.60 -29.52 -6.87
N LEU A 520 -10.47 -29.95 -6.33
CA LEU A 520 -9.79 -31.19 -6.76
C LEU A 520 -10.57 -32.46 -6.39
N HIS A 521 -11.07 -32.53 -5.16
CA HIS A 521 -11.94 -33.61 -4.68
C HIS A 521 -12.92 -33.09 -3.63
N SER A 522 -13.93 -33.88 -3.30
CA SER A 522 -15.00 -33.50 -2.37
C SER A 522 -14.58 -33.51 -0.90
N GLU A 523 -13.58 -34.32 -0.52
CA GLU A 523 -13.16 -34.48 0.88
C GLU A 523 -12.16 -33.41 1.34
N PRO A 524 -12.37 -32.76 2.50
CA PRO A 524 -11.36 -31.91 3.11
C PRO A 524 -10.12 -32.70 3.55
N ILE A 525 -8.92 -32.11 3.46
CA ILE A 525 -7.70 -32.73 3.99
C ILE A 525 -7.65 -32.59 5.53
N GLY A 526 -8.09 -31.46 6.07
CA GLY A 526 -8.18 -31.17 7.50
C GLY A 526 -9.60 -30.88 8.01
N LEU A 527 -9.78 -30.95 9.33
CA LEU A 527 -11.09 -30.81 9.99
C LEU A 527 -11.71 -29.40 9.92
N LEU A 528 -10.91 -28.37 9.62
CA LEU A 528 -11.31 -26.96 9.71
C LEU A 528 -10.95 -26.16 8.44
N GLU A 529 -10.90 -26.84 7.31
CA GLU A 529 -10.56 -26.26 6.02
C GLU A 529 -11.46 -26.81 4.90
N SER A 530 -11.48 -26.13 3.77
CA SER A 530 -12.09 -26.66 2.56
C SER A 530 -11.20 -27.72 1.89
N PRO A 531 -11.75 -28.52 0.97
CA PRO A 531 -10.94 -29.32 0.05
C PRO A 531 -9.96 -28.46 -0.76
N PRO A 532 -8.92 -29.07 -1.34
CA PRO A 532 -7.95 -28.39 -2.21
C PRO A 532 -8.59 -27.82 -3.47
N TYR A 533 -8.05 -26.70 -3.95
CA TYR A 533 -8.45 -26.09 -5.22
C TYR A 533 -7.23 -25.91 -6.13
N LEU A 534 -7.37 -26.36 -7.37
CA LEU A 534 -6.40 -26.19 -8.44
C LEU A 534 -6.62 -24.86 -9.15
N LEU A 535 -5.57 -24.07 -9.35
CA LEU A 535 -5.62 -22.82 -10.11
C LEU A 535 -5.36 -23.14 -11.59
N LEU A 536 -6.30 -22.73 -12.44
CA LEU A 536 -6.26 -22.95 -13.88
C LEU A 536 -6.17 -21.63 -14.63
N HIS A 537 -5.19 -21.52 -15.52
CA HIS A 537 -5.07 -20.45 -16.51
C HIS A 537 -5.08 -21.05 -17.91
N ASN A 538 -6.08 -20.70 -18.73
CA ASN A 538 -6.36 -21.33 -20.03
C ASN A 538 -6.42 -22.87 -19.93
N ASP A 539 -7.16 -23.36 -18.93
CA ASP A 539 -7.30 -24.78 -18.57
C ASP A 539 -6.00 -25.52 -18.23
N ARG A 540 -4.87 -24.80 -18.15
CA ARG A 540 -3.60 -25.33 -17.68
C ARG A 540 -3.45 -25.09 -16.18
N PRO A 541 -3.14 -26.13 -15.37
CA PRO A 541 -2.81 -25.96 -13.96
C PRO A 541 -1.58 -25.10 -13.75
N ILE A 542 -1.66 -24.11 -12.86
CA ILE A 542 -0.57 -23.17 -12.55
C ILE A 542 -0.22 -23.08 -11.06
N GLY A 543 -0.96 -23.77 -10.19
CA GLY A 543 -0.75 -23.77 -8.75
C GLY A 543 -1.96 -24.30 -7.98
N THR A 544 -1.91 -24.28 -6.66
CA THR A 544 -3.03 -24.64 -5.77
C THR A 544 -3.31 -23.54 -4.77
N ALA A 545 -4.53 -23.51 -4.22
CA ALA A 545 -4.91 -22.55 -3.20
C ALA A 545 -4.19 -22.84 -1.87
N SER A 546 -3.78 -21.78 -1.16
CA SER A 546 -3.09 -21.92 0.12
C SER A 546 -3.99 -22.52 1.20
N GLU A 547 -3.38 -23.13 2.22
CA GLU A 547 -4.11 -23.61 3.39
C GLU A 547 -4.90 -22.49 4.08
N GLU A 548 -4.30 -21.31 4.21
CA GLU A 548 -4.94 -20.13 4.82
C GLU A 548 -6.23 -19.76 4.09
N PHE A 549 -6.22 -19.72 2.76
CA PHE A 549 -7.43 -19.49 1.98
C PHE A 549 -8.48 -20.58 2.20
N ARG A 550 -8.08 -21.85 2.26
CA ARG A 550 -9.01 -22.98 2.49
C ARG A 550 -9.64 -22.92 3.88
N GLN A 551 -8.89 -22.52 4.90
CA GLN A 551 -9.41 -22.26 6.25
C GLN A 551 -10.38 -21.06 6.26
N ASP A 552 -10.06 -19.99 5.55
CA ASP A 552 -10.93 -18.82 5.44
C ASP A 552 -12.22 -19.12 4.67
N LEU A 553 -12.14 -19.89 3.58
CA LEU A 553 -13.31 -20.37 2.85
C LEU A 553 -14.19 -21.22 3.76
N TYR A 554 -13.61 -22.12 4.56
CA TYR A 554 -14.35 -22.88 5.57
C TYR A 554 -15.06 -21.96 6.57
N LYS A 555 -14.36 -21.00 7.18
CA LYS A 555 -14.94 -20.02 8.12
C LYS A 555 -16.07 -19.19 7.48
N HIS A 556 -15.90 -18.77 6.23
CA HIS A 556 -16.87 -17.97 5.47
C HIS A 556 -18.18 -18.73 5.26
N LEU A 557 -18.09 -20.03 4.98
CA LEU A 557 -19.23 -20.91 4.72
C LEU A 557 -19.95 -21.37 6.00
N LYS A 558 -19.42 -21.11 7.20
CA LYS A 558 -20.11 -21.50 8.44
C LYS A 558 -21.44 -20.75 8.61
N ASN A 559 -22.57 -21.45 8.69
CA ASN A 559 -23.87 -20.82 9.00
C ASN A 559 -24.19 -20.85 10.51
N GLY A 560 -23.21 -20.51 11.35
CA GLY A 560 -23.28 -20.55 12.82
C GLY A 560 -22.05 -21.24 13.43
N ASN A 561 -21.88 -21.17 14.76
CA ASN A 561 -20.69 -21.73 15.42
C ASN A 561 -20.61 -23.26 15.33
N ASN A 562 -21.77 -23.94 15.38
CA ASN A 562 -21.86 -25.41 15.35
C ASN A 562 -22.09 -25.98 13.95
N TYR A 563 -22.24 -25.13 12.93
CA TYR A 563 -22.41 -25.60 11.57
C TYR A 563 -21.06 -26.01 10.98
N ILE A 564 -20.97 -27.25 10.50
CA ILE A 564 -19.83 -27.77 9.75
C ILE A 564 -20.20 -27.71 8.26
N PRO A 565 -19.54 -26.84 7.47
CA PRO A 565 -19.70 -26.82 6.02
C PRO A 565 -19.40 -28.19 5.41
N ARG A 566 -20.37 -28.72 4.65
CA ARG A 566 -20.22 -29.96 3.87
C ARG A 566 -20.30 -29.72 2.37
N ASN A 567 -20.96 -28.65 1.96
CA ASN A 567 -21.03 -28.23 0.57
C ASN A 567 -19.98 -27.13 0.36
N PHE A 568 -19.05 -27.36 -0.55
CA PHE A 568 -18.02 -26.41 -0.97
C PHE A 568 -18.21 -26.08 -2.45
N PRO A 569 -17.85 -24.88 -2.92
CA PRO A 569 -17.92 -24.55 -4.34
C PRO A 569 -17.21 -25.60 -5.20
N ALA A 570 -17.83 -26.04 -6.29
CA ALA A 570 -17.19 -26.88 -7.30
C ALA A 570 -16.13 -26.08 -8.07
N SER A 571 -16.44 -24.81 -8.36
CA SER A 571 -15.54 -23.87 -9.00
C SER A 571 -15.69 -22.46 -8.42
N ILE A 572 -14.59 -21.73 -8.42
CA ILE A 572 -14.50 -20.33 -8.02
C ILE A 572 -13.91 -19.55 -9.20
N SER A 573 -14.66 -18.58 -9.72
CA SER A 573 -14.33 -17.79 -10.91
C SER A 573 -14.34 -16.29 -10.61
N GLY A 574 -14.10 -15.43 -11.61
CA GLY A 574 -14.04 -13.97 -11.41
C GLY A 574 -12.74 -13.50 -10.72
N VAL A 575 -11.71 -14.33 -10.77
CA VAL A 575 -10.39 -14.09 -10.20
C VAL A 575 -9.41 -13.82 -11.33
N ARG A 576 -8.44 -12.94 -11.08
CA ARG A 576 -7.45 -12.50 -12.06
C ARG A 576 -6.04 -12.66 -11.49
N VAL A 577 -5.06 -12.78 -12.38
CA VAL A 577 -3.66 -12.61 -12.02
C VAL A 577 -3.41 -11.13 -11.75
N ASP A 578 -2.97 -10.78 -10.55
CA ASP A 578 -2.43 -9.45 -10.27
C ASP A 578 -1.03 -9.32 -10.90
N VAL A 579 -0.15 -10.27 -10.59
CA VAL A 579 1.21 -10.34 -11.13
C VAL A 579 1.76 -11.76 -10.95
N VAL A 580 2.77 -12.14 -11.72
CA VAL A 580 3.61 -13.30 -11.39
C VAL A 580 4.77 -12.82 -10.53
N GLU A 581 4.94 -13.43 -9.36
CA GLU A 581 5.93 -13.01 -8.39
C GLU A 581 6.97 -14.09 -8.07
N THR A 582 8.10 -13.67 -7.54
CA THR A 582 9.15 -14.55 -7.03
C THR A 582 8.87 -14.89 -5.58
N VAL A 583 8.81 -16.17 -5.26
CA VAL A 583 8.54 -16.68 -3.91
C VAL A 583 9.68 -17.57 -3.42
N THR A 584 9.76 -17.73 -2.10
CA THR A 584 10.70 -18.65 -1.45
C THR A 584 9.93 -19.74 -0.74
N GLY A 585 10.44 -20.97 -0.78
CA GLY A 585 9.87 -22.09 -0.05
C GLY A 585 10.90 -23.12 0.37
N ASN A 586 10.45 -24.37 0.47
CA ASN A 586 11.29 -25.51 0.82
C ASN A 586 12.32 -25.80 -0.29
N ALA A 587 13.58 -25.43 -0.06
CA ALA A 587 14.65 -25.60 -1.04
C ALA A 587 14.85 -27.07 -1.47
N ALA A 588 14.72 -28.02 -0.53
CA ALA A 588 14.85 -29.44 -0.86
C ALA A 588 13.71 -29.92 -1.76
N ALA A 589 12.50 -29.37 -1.61
CA ALA A 589 11.40 -29.65 -2.53
C ALA A 589 11.67 -29.08 -3.93
N GLY A 590 12.20 -27.86 -4.02
CA GLY A 590 12.64 -27.26 -5.28
C GLY A 590 13.63 -28.15 -6.03
N VAL A 591 14.69 -28.61 -5.36
CA VAL A 591 15.70 -29.50 -5.94
C VAL A 591 15.10 -30.81 -6.43
N ARG A 592 14.22 -31.45 -5.64
CA ARG A 592 13.53 -32.68 -6.05
C ARG A 592 12.63 -32.47 -7.27
N ALA A 593 12.10 -31.27 -7.45
CA ALA A 593 11.26 -30.89 -8.59
C ALA A 593 12.05 -30.49 -9.84
N GLY A 594 13.39 -30.59 -9.82
CA GLY A 594 14.25 -30.19 -10.94
C GLY A 594 14.55 -28.69 -11.00
N LEU A 595 14.14 -27.92 -9.99
CA LEU A 595 14.54 -26.53 -9.82
C LEU A 595 15.89 -26.44 -9.10
N ASN A 596 16.50 -25.26 -9.08
CA ASN A 596 17.81 -25.10 -8.46
C ASN A 596 17.76 -25.13 -6.91
N GLU A 597 18.96 -25.14 -6.31
CA GLU A 597 19.16 -25.21 -4.86
C GLU A 597 18.84 -23.91 -4.11
N HIS A 598 18.51 -22.82 -4.81
CA HIS A 598 18.22 -21.55 -4.17
C HIS A 598 16.87 -21.55 -3.46
N GLY A 599 15.97 -22.51 -3.76
CA GLY A 599 14.65 -22.58 -3.13
C GLY A 599 13.79 -21.36 -3.45
N VAL A 600 13.88 -20.90 -4.69
CA VAL A 600 13.15 -19.75 -5.25
C VAL A 600 12.46 -20.18 -6.53
N TRP A 601 11.20 -19.77 -6.70
CA TRP A 601 10.43 -20.01 -7.92
C TRP A 601 9.38 -18.93 -8.13
N LEU A 602 8.69 -18.99 -9.26
CA LEU A 602 7.57 -18.14 -9.63
C LEU A 602 6.26 -18.73 -9.13
N ALA A 603 5.36 -17.84 -8.69
CA ALA A 603 3.98 -18.15 -8.39
C ALA A 603 3.06 -17.03 -8.92
N PRO A 604 1.83 -17.35 -9.37
CA PRO A 604 0.85 -16.33 -9.68
C PRO A 604 0.33 -15.70 -8.38
N ARG A 605 0.26 -14.37 -8.34
CA ARG A 605 -0.44 -13.61 -7.30
C ARG A 605 -1.86 -13.35 -7.79
N LEU A 606 -2.86 -13.70 -6.98
CA LEU A 606 -4.26 -13.56 -7.37
C LEU A 606 -4.90 -12.30 -6.78
N VAL A 607 -5.90 -11.80 -7.48
CA VAL A 607 -6.77 -10.74 -7.01
C VAL A 607 -8.16 -10.87 -7.60
N GLY A 608 -9.17 -10.45 -6.86
CA GLY A 608 -10.52 -10.32 -7.38
C GLY A 608 -11.57 -10.72 -6.37
N LEU A 609 -12.80 -10.28 -6.63
CA LEU A 609 -13.95 -10.72 -5.87
C LEU A 609 -14.57 -11.91 -6.59
N SER A 610 -14.36 -13.11 -6.08
CA SER A 610 -14.78 -14.31 -6.80
C SER A 610 -16.30 -14.51 -6.88
N VAL A 611 -16.71 -15.44 -7.73
CA VAL A 611 -18.06 -16.00 -7.82
C VAL A 611 -17.99 -17.52 -7.65
N PHE A 612 -18.84 -18.05 -6.78
CA PHE A 612 -18.94 -19.49 -6.50
C PHE A 612 -19.94 -20.17 -7.42
N THR A 613 -19.49 -21.27 -8.02
CA THR A 613 -20.35 -22.25 -8.68
C THR A 613 -20.40 -23.50 -7.80
N TRP A 614 -21.60 -23.88 -7.38
CA TRP A 614 -21.84 -25.05 -6.54
C TRP A 614 -22.06 -26.30 -7.39
N ASP A 615 -21.88 -27.47 -6.80
CA ASP A 615 -22.32 -28.72 -7.42
C ASP A 615 -23.80 -28.61 -7.78
N LYS A 616 -24.16 -29.10 -8.99
CA LYS A 616 -25.58 -29.27 -9.32
C LYS A 616 -26.16 -30.22 -8.28
N LYS A 617 -27.30 -29.86 -7.66
CA LYS A 617 -28.07 -30.86 -6.92
C LYS A 617 -28.38 -31.98 -7.89
N GLU A 618 -27.87 -33.18 -7.65
CA GLU A 618 -28.48 -34.36 -8.22
C GLU A 618 -29.96 -34.31 -7.81
N LEU A 619 -30.84 -34.19 -8.80
CA LEU A 619 -32.26 -34.44 -8.62
C LEU A 619 -32.43 -35.96 -8.53
N ASP A 620 -31.85 -36.54 -7.47
CA ASP A 620 -32.08 -37.94 -7.17
C ASP A 620 -33.35 -38.01 -6.35
N GLY A 621 -34.35 -38.61 -6.98
CA GLY A 621 -35.62 -38.93 -6.39
C GLY A 621 -35.45 -39.89 -5.24
N GLU A 622 -35.52 -39.37 -4.03
CA GLU A 622 -36.13 -40.12 -2.92
C GLU A 622 -37.52 -39.54 -2.70
N SER A 623 -38.46 -40.22 -3.34
CA SER A 623 -39.84 -40.28 -2.89
C SER A 623 -39.82 -41.03 -1.55
N HIS A 624 -40.15 -40.32 -0.46
CA HIS A 624 -40.89 -40.73 0.74
C HIS A 624 -40.35 -40.15 2.05
#